data_AF-A0AAX1U4L8-F1
#
_entry.id   AF-A0AAX1U4L8-F1
#
_cell.length_a   1.000
_cell.length_b   1.000
_cell.length_c   1.000
_cell.angle_alpha   90.00
_cell.angle_beta   90.00
_cell.angle_gamma   90.00
#
_symmetry.space_group_name_H-M   'P 1'
#
loop_
_entity.id
_entity.type
_entity.pdbx_description
1 polymer ?
#
loop_
_entity_poly.entity_id
_entity_poly.type
_entity_poly.pdbx_seq_one_letter_code
_entity_poly.pdbx_strand_id
1 'polypeptide(L)'
;MTISLLLCGCSYQESYRGGVEMDKSYKELSTIFRQYGLNGLNDELVYNLEQRYKELPSEIEFNKAADLLTSLGEGDIDYENMTWKPSENGVYAFDVEIFDVENMYKNFLIGVSYLDREELNFTNIVEDTSLVDWEDGTGSRSVSFDWNGQHFNIDAKVEGDWFDSSVADDLNRIIISQDTGKQLYFTSDGYQEGIVFYCDKEWANDFEKDTGLKLEEFNQ
;
A
#
# COMPACT_ATOMS: atom_id res chain seq x y z
N MET A 1 -8.63 20.96 -11.23
CA MET A 1 -9.60 20.07 -11.89
C MET A 1 -9.42 18.74 -11.19
N THR A 2 -10.30 18.48 -10.23
CA THR A 2 -10.12 17.46 -9.18
C THR A 2 -10.34 16.07 -9.78
N ILE A 3 -9.31 15.23 -9.78
CA ILE A 3 -9.47 13.79 -9.93
C ILE A 3 -9.53 13.25 -8.51
N SER A 4 -10.75 13.03 -8.01
CA SER A 4 -10.97 12.19 -6.84
C SER A 4 -10.79 10.74 -7.28
N LEU A 5 -9.90 9.99 -6.61
CA LEU A 5 -10.06 8.54 -6.59
C LEU A 5 -11.38 8.24 -5.85
N LEU A 6 -12.33 7.71 -6.58
CA LEU A 6 -13.41 6.94 -5.98
C LEU A 6 -12.82 5.57 -5.60
N LEU A 7 -12.35 5.45 -4.37
CA LEU A 7 -12.31 4.15 -3.66
C LEU A 7 -13.67 3.82 -3.05
N CYS A 8 -14.75 4.36 -3.64
CA CYS A 8 -16.12 4.08 -3.22
C CYS A 8 -16.68 2.96 -4.10
N GLY A 9 -17.13 1.88 -3.47
CA GLY A 9 -17.87 0.81 -4.12
C GLY A 9 -18.96 1.36 -5.04
N CYS A 10 -19.09 0.74 -6.21
CA CYS A 10 -20.02 1.05 -7.31
C CYS A 10 -19.60 2.16 -8.29
N SER A 11 -18.57 1.88 -9.11
CA SER A 11 -18.57 2.27 -10.54
C SER A 11 -17.50 1.52 -11.37
N TYR A 12 -17.30 0.23 -11.12
CA TYR A 12 -16.40 -0.60 -11.92
C TYR A 12 -17.13 -1.12 -13.17
N GLN A 13 -17.20 -0.33 -14.25
CA GLN A 13 -17.59 -0.90 -15.55
C GLN A 13 -17.01 -0.27 -16.82
N GLU A 14 -16.18 0.80 -16.78
CA GLU A 14 -15.72 1.41 -18.04
C GLU A 14 -14.22 1.71 -18.22
N SER A 15 -13.32 1.36 -17.30
CA SER A 15 -11.87 1.60 -17.50
C SER A 15 -11.01 0.36 -17.81
N TYR A 16 -11.52 -0.87 -17.68
CA TYR A 16 -10.75 -2.10 -17.94
C TYR A 16 -10.86 -2.63 -19.38
N ARG A 17 -10.84 -1.73 -20.37
CA ARG A 17 -10.67 -2.11 -21.79
C ARG A 17 -9.35 -1.59 -22.34
N GLY A 18 -8.26 -2.12 -21.79
CA GLY A 18 -6.91 -1.83 -22.28
C GLY A 18 -5.85 -2.20 -21.26
N GLY A 19 -5.61 -3.50 -21.08
CA GLY A 19 -4.49 -4.02 -20.30
C GLY A 19 -4.03 -5.33 -20.93
N VAL A 20 -2.74 -5.45 -21.19
CA VAL A 20 -2.10 -6.63 -21.76
C VAL A 20 -2.50 -7.87 -20.95
N GLU A 21 -2.87 -8.94 -21.64
CA GLU A 21 -3.12 -10.27 -21.07
C GLU A 21 -1.92 -10.69 -20.19
N MET A 22 -2.05 -10.54 -18.87
CA MET A 22 -0.98 -10.91 -17.93
C MET A 22 -1.03 -12.42 -17.68
N ASP A 23 -0.53 -13.19 -18.64
CA ASP A 23 -0.42 -14.67 -18.58
C ASP A 23 0.81 -15.13 -17.76
N LYS A 24 1.32 -14.32 -16.83
CA LYS A 24 2.48 -14.70 -16.01
C LYS A 24 2.04 -15.56 -14.83
N SER A 25 2.72 -16.68 -14.61
CA SER A 25 2.56 -17.50 -13.39
C SER A 25 3.12 -16.78 -12.15
N TYR A 26 2.71 -17.21 -10.95
CA TYR A 26 3.31 -16.69 -9.70
C TYR A 26 4.83 -16.94 -9.65
N LYS A 27 5.30 -18.03 -10.27
CA LYS A 27 6.72 -18.34 -10.36
C LYS A 27 7.48 -17.33 -11.22
N GLU A 28 6.94 -16.96 -12.39
CA GLU A 28 7.53 -15.93 -13.24
C GLU A 28 7.53 -14.57 -12.56
N LEU A 29 6.41 -14.18 -11.95
CA LEU A 29 6.29 -12.94 -11.18
C LEU A 29 7.29 -12.91 -10.02
N SER A 30 7.44 -14.00 -9.27
CA SER A 30 8.44 -14.09 -8.20
C SER A 30 9.88 -13.94 -8.71
N THR A 31 10.15 -14.31 -9.96
CA THR A 31 11.47 -14.13 -10.57
C THR A 31 11.69 -12.66 -10.94
N ILE A 32 10.68 -12.01 -11.50
CA ILE A 32 10.68 -10.58 -11.81
C ILE A 32 10.86 -9.77 -10.54
N PHE A 33 10.04 -9.99 -9.51
CA PHE A 33 10.07 -9.23 -8.26
C PHE A 33 11.45 -9.27 -7.57
N ARG A 34 12.14 -10.41 -7.60
CA ARG A 34 13.52 -10.52 -7.07
C ARG A 34 14.53 -9.66 -7.84
N GLN A 35 14.33 -9.41 -9.14
CA GLN A 35 15.19 -8.52 -9.93
C GLN A 35 15.05 -7.06 -9.47
N TYR A 36 13.88 -6.69 -8.96
CA TYR A 36 13.57 -5.37 -8.42
C TYR A 36 13.93 -5.21 -6.94
N GLY A 37 14.57 -6.21 -6.33
CA GLY A 37 15.01 -6.17 -4.94
C GLY A 37 13.93 -6.49 -3.91
N LEU A 38 12.77 -7.01 -4.34
CA LEU A 38 11.72 -7.46 -3.43
C LEU A 38 12.15 -8.76 -2.74
N ASN A 39 12.29 -8.71 -1.42
CA ASN A 39 12.79 -9.80 -0.59
C ASN A 39 11.63 -10.67 -0.06
N GLY A 40 11.91 -11.71 0.74
CA GLY A 40 10.85 -12.53 1.39
C GLY A 40 10.17 -13.58 0.51
N LEU A 41 10.35 -13.51 -0.82
CA LEU A 41 9.81 -14.48 -1.78
C LEU A 41 10.45 -15.87 -1.62
N ASN A 42 9.70 -16.81 -1.05
CA ASN A 42 10.10 -18.22 -0.94
C ASN A 42 9.20 -19.15 -1.78
N ASP A 43 9.69 -20.35 -2.06
CA ASP A 43 9.01 -21.30 -2.95
C ASP A 43 7.68 -21.81 -2.38
N GLU A 44 7.54 -21.86 -1.05
CA GLU A 44 6.31 -22.30 -0.38
C GLU A 44 5.17 -21.29 -0.57
N LEU A 45 5.45 -19.99 -0.36
CA LEU A 45 4.50 -18.91 -0.64
C LEU A 45 4.00 -18.96 -2.08
N VAL A 46 4.93 -19.00 -3.04
CA VAL A 46 4.62 -19.05 -4.47
C VAL A 46 3.79 -20.29 -4.81
N TYR A 47 4.13 -21.45 -4.25
CA TYR A 47 3.38 -22.68 -4.46
C TYR A 47 1.95 -22.59 -3.91
N ASN A 48 1.78 -22.05 -2.71
CA ASN A 48 0.48 -21.94 -2.05
C ASN A 48 -0.46 -20.99 -2.80
N LEU A 49 0.04 -19.84 -3.26
CA LEU A 49 -0.74 -18.91 -4.09
C LEU A 49 -1.16 -19.54 -5.42
N GLU A 50 -0.25 -20.28 -6.06
CA GLU A 50 -0.55 -21.01 -7.29
C GLU A 50 -1.62 -22.10 -7.10
N GLN A 51 -1.68 -22.76 -5.93
CA GLN A 51 -2.76 -23.71 -5.63
C GLN A 51 -4.08 -22.98 -5.37
N ARG A 52 -4.08 -21.94 -4.52
CA ARG A 52 -5.27 -21.13 -4.23
C ARG A 52 -5.90 -20.59 -5.51
N TYR A 53 -5.09 -20.06 -6.43
CA TYR A 53 -5.57 -19.54 -7.70
C TYR A 53 -6.27 -20.58 -8.56
N LYS A 54 -5.80 -21.84 -8.58
CA LYS A 54 -6.45 -22.93 -9.34
C LYS A 54 -7.81 -23.33 -8.77
N GLU A 55 -8.05 -23.04 -7.51
CA GLU A 55 -9.32 -23.32 -6.83
C GLU A 55 -10.32 -22.17 -7.00
N LEU A 56 -9.90 -21.01 -7.50
CA LEU A 56 -10.79 -19.89 -7.77
C LEU A 56 -11.78 -20.24 -8.91
N PRO A 57 -13.06 -19.85 -8.78
CA PRO A 57 -14.01 -19.90 -9.88
C PRO A 57 -13.50 -19.15 -11.12
N SER A 58 -13.79 -19.68 -12.31
CA SER A 58 -13.34 -19.09 -13.58
C SER A 58 -13.89 -17.68 -13.87
N GLU A 59 -14.92 -17.25 -13.14
CA GLU A 59 -15.49 -15.91 -13.27
C GLU A 59 -14.72 -14.83 -12.48
N ILE A 60 -13.81 -15.24 -11.60
CA ILE A 60 -12.98 -14.31 -10.82
C ILE A 60 -11.77 -13.91 -11.65
N GLU A 61 -11.77 -12.68 -12.14
CA GLU A 61 -10.56 -12.04 -12.66
C GLU A 61 -9.72 -11.54 -11.48
N PHE A 62 -8.48 -12.04 -11.37
CA PHE A 62 -7.64 -11.82 -10.22
C PHE A 62 -6.21 -11.49 -10.65
N ASN A 63 -5.69 -10.32 -10.25
CA ASN A 63 -4.36 -9.89 -10.66
C ASN A 63 -3.29 -10.59 -9.81
N LYS A 64 -2.66 -11.63 -10.37
CA LYS A 64 -1.61 -12.41 -9.69
C LYS A 64 -0.42 -11.58 -9.24
N ALA A 65 -0.08 -10.49 -9.95
CA ALA A 65 1.02 -9.63 -9.54
C ALA A 65 0.66 -8.88 -8.26
N ALA A 66 -0.54 -8.28 -8.22
CA ALA A 66 -1.01 -7.58 -7.04
C ALA A 66 -1.20 -8.52 -5.84
N ASP A 67 -1.80 -9.70 -6.02
CA ASP A 67 -1.96 -10.69 -4.95
C ASP A 67 -0.63 -11.19 -4.36
N LEU A 68 0.38 -11.41 -5.21
CA LEU A 68 1.71 -11.76 -4.74
C LEU A 68 2.35 -10.61 -3.95
N LEU A 69 2.12 -9.36 -4.34
CA LEU A 69 2.60 -8.17 -3.61
C LEU A 69 1.89 -7.99 -2.27
N THR A 70 0.56 -8.18 -2.24
CA THR A 70 -0.22 -8.16 -1.00
C THR A 70 0.33 -9.18 -0.01
N SER A 71 0.46 -10.44 -0.44
CA SER A 71 1.01 -11.51 0.40
C SER A 71 2.45 -11.24 0.86
N LEU A 72 3.19 -10.41 0.14
CA LEU A 72 4.58 -10.06 0.46
C LEU A 72 4.68 -8.86 1.40
N GLY A 73 3.69 -7.97 1.37
CA GLY A 73 3.71 -6.67 2.04
C GLY A 73 2.76 -6.52 3.22
N GLU A 74 1.82 -7.46 3.44
CA GLU A 74 0.79 -7.39 4.49
C GLU A 74 1.35 -7.40 5.93
N GLY A 75 2.60 -7.84 6.11
CA GLY A 75 3.20 -8.01 7.42
C GLY A 75 2.69 -9.25 8.17
N ASP A 76 3.12 -9.38 9.42
CA ASP A 76 2.73 -10.49 10.29
C ASP A 76 1.83 -9.96 11.42
N ILE A 77 0.66 -10.58 11.59
CA ILE A 77 -0.21 -10.34 12.75
C ILE A 77 0.03 -11.42 13.80
N ASP A 78 0.47 -10.99 14.98
CA ASP A 78 0.47 -11.80 16.19
C ASP A 78 -0.92 -11.70 16.84
N TYR A 79 -1.77 -12.69 16.60
CA TYR A 79 -3.12 -12.77 17.15
C TYR A 79 -3.16 -13.04 18.67
N GLU A 80 -2.07 -13.53 19.28
CA GLU A 80 -2.03 -13.73 20.73
C GLU A 80 -1.88 -12.39 21.46
N ASN A 81 -1.01 -11.53 20.94
CA ASN A 81 -0.73 -10.22 21.50
C ASN A 81 -1.52 -9.08 20.83
N MET A 82 -2.25 -9.39 19.76
CA MET A 82 -2.95 -8.43 18.91
C MET A 82 -2.02 -7.32 18.40
N THR A 83 -0.82 -7.70 17.96
CA THR A 83 0.19 -6.77 17.43
C THR A 83 0.51 -7.09 15.99
N TRP A 84 0.63 -6.05 15.17
CA TRP A 84 1.07 -6.14 13.78
C TRP A 84 2.54 -5.74 13.63
N LYS A 85 3.26 -6.44 12.75
CA LYS A 85 4.65 -6.14 12.39
C LYS A 85 4.77 -6.04 10.87
N PRO A 86 5.26 -4.90 10.32
CA PRO A 86 5.45 -4.79 8.87
C PRO A 86 6.55 -5.73 8.35
N SER A 87 6.42 -6.11 7.09
CA SER A 87 7.45 -6.83 6.34
C SER A 87 8.62 -5.91 5.94
N GLU A 88 9.84 -6.45 5.89
CA GLU A 88 11.04 -5.75 5.37
C GLU A 88 11.36 -6.22 3.93
N ASN A 89 10.32 -6.37 3.11
CA ASN A 89 10.40 -7.00 1.79
C ASN A 89 10.51 -6.01 0.61
N GLY A 90 10.57 -4.70 0.88
CA GLY A 90 10.59 -3.65 -0.16
C GLY A 90 9.22 -3.33 -0.76
N VAL A 91 8.14 -3.87 -0.17
CA VAL A 91 6.75 -3.57 -0.48
C VAL A 91 5.96 -3.55 0.83
N TYR A 92 4.99 -2.64 0.92
CA TYR A 92 4.04 -2.55 2.02
C TYR A 92 2.64 -2.69 1.43
N ALA A 93 1.83 -3.57 2.02
CA ALA A 93 0.44 -3.74 1.64
C ALA A 93 -0.45 -3.65 2.87
N PHE A 94 -1.65 -3.11 2.70
CA PHE A 94 -2.63 -2.98 3.76
C PHE A 94 -4.05 -2.87 3.18
N ASP A 95 -5.01 -3.43 3.91
CA ASP A 95 -6.43 -3.24 3.65
C ASP A 95 -6.81 -1.78 3.94
N VAL A 96 -7.47 -1.11 3.00
CA VAL A 96 -7.97 0.25 3.22
C VAL A 96 -9.19 0.29 4.15
N GLU A 97 -9.84 -0.84 4.42
CA GLU A 97 -10.81 -1.04 5.51
C GLU A 97 -10.06 -1.55 6.76
N ILE A 98 -9.69 -0.62 7.63
CA ILE A 98 -8.63 -0.83 8.63
C ILE A 98 -9.21 -1.47 9.89
N PHE A 99 -8.69 -2.65 10.25
CA PHE A 99 -9.10 -3.33 11.48
C PHE A 99 -8.69 -2.59 12.78
N ASP A 100 -7.43 -2.12 12.87
CA ASP A 100 -6.92 -1.36 14.02
C ASP A 100 -7.18 0.14 13.82
N VAL A 101 -8.46 0.52 13.89
CA VAL A 101 -8.91 1.90 13.64
C VAL A 101 -8.23 2.89 14.58
N GLU A 102 -7.88 2.50 15.81
CA GLU A 102 -7.23 3.40 16.78
C GLU A 102 -5.79 3.78 16.38
N ASN A 103 -5.07 2.92 15.64
CA ASN A 103 -3.69 3.17 15.21
C ASN A 103 -3.53 3.20 13.67
N MET A 104 -4.62 3.44 12.94
CA MET A 104 -4.67 3.43 11.47
C MET A 104 -3.49 4.16 10.81
N TYR A 105 -3.35 5.47 11.03
CA TYR A 105 -2.34 6.28 10.33
C TYR A 105 -0.96 6.14 10.95
N LYS A 106 -0.87 5.82 12.24
CA LYS A 106 0.38 5.44 12.88
C LYS A 106 0.95 4.15 12.27
N ASN A 107 0.12 3.12 12.10
CA ASN A 107 0.52 1.85 11.50
C ASN A 107 0.87 2.05 10.02
N PHE A 108 0.14 2.91 9.29
CA PHE A 108 0.50 3.30 7.93
C PHE A 108 1.92 3.91 7.85
N LEU A 109 2.24 4.89 8.69
CA LEU A 109 3.58 5.48 8.72
C LEU A 109 4.66 4.46 9.11
N ILE A 110 4.36 3.56 10.06
CA ILE A 110 5.27 2.47 10.42
C ILE A 110 5.48 1.54 9.22
N GLY A 111 4.43 1.16 8.49
CA GLY A 111 4.52 0.33 7.28
C GLY A 111 5.38 0.97 6.20
N VAL A 112 5.14 2.25 5.91
CA VAL A 112 5.96 3.01 4.94
C VAL A 112 7.43 3.09 5.39
N SER A 113 7.72 3.28 6.68
CA SER A 113 9.09 3.33 7.19
C SER A 113 9.88 2.03 6.97
N TYR A 114 9.18 0.90 6.82
CA TYR A 114 9.78 -0.41 6.59
C TYR A 114 10.12 -0.69 5.11
N LEU A 115 9.69 0.17 4.18
CA LEU A 115 10.11 0.12 2.78
C LEU A 115 11.61 0.42 2.63
N ASP A 116 12.12 1.37 3.41
CA ASP A 116 13.54 1.74 3.45
C ASP A 116 13.84 2.42 4.80
N ARG A 117 14.34 1.65 5.78
CA ARG A 117 14.55 2.14 7.15
C ARG A 117 15.71 3.12 7.27
N GLU A 118 16.60 3.18 6.28
CA GLU A 118 17.71 4.13 6.28
C GLU A 118 17.23 5.52 5.83
N GLU A 119 16.36 5.58 4.82
CA GLU A 119 15.84 6.84 4.28
C GLU A 119 14.53 7.31 4.94
N LEU A 120 13.63 6.39 5.30
CA LEU A 120 12.28 6.66 5.82
C LEU A 120 12.19 6.45 7.33
N ASN A 121 13.18 6.92 8.09
CA ASN A 121 13.19 6.79 9.55
C ASN A 121 12.27 7.82 10.24
N PHE A 122 10.95 7.61 10.16
CA PHE A 122 9.96 8.38 10.89
C PHE A 122 10.04 8.07 12.38
N THR A 123 10.03 9.11 13.22
CA THR A 123 10.14 8.98 14.68
C THR A 123 9.05 9.78 15.37
N ASN A 124 8.84 9.53 16.67
CA ASN A 124 7.85 10.24 17.48
C ASN A 124 6.45 10.27 16.86
N ILE A 125 6.04 9.15 16.24
CA ILE A 125 4.74 9.03 15.58
C ILE A 125 3.63 9.07 16.64
N VAL A 126 2.74 10.05 16.54
CA VAL A 126 1.59 10.23 17.42
C VAL A 126 0.36 10.47 16.58
N GLU A 127 -0.67 9.65 16.80
CA GLU A 127 -1.98 9.80 16.18
C GLU A 127 -2.95 10.41 17.19
N ASP A 128 -3.59 11.52 16.82
CA ASP A 128 -4.57 12.23 17.63
C ASP A 128 -5.98 11.96 17.12
N THR A 129 -6.76 11.25 17.93
CA THR A 129 -8.14 10.88 17.68
C THR A 129 -9.15 11.65 18.54
N SER A 130 -8.71 12.74 19.19
CA SER A 130 -9.55 13.52 20.12
C SER A 130 -10.76 14.19 19.47
N LEU A 131 -10.77 14.34 18.14
CA LEU A 131 -11.86 14.93 17.35
C LEU A 131 -12.67 13.88 16.56
N VAL A 132 -12.48 12.59 16.85
CA VAL A 132 -13.23 11.49 16.23
C VAL A 132 -14.56 11.32 16.95
N ASP A 133 -15.65 11.26 16.17
CA ASP A 133 -16.94 10.78 16.64
C ASP A 133 -17.05 9.28 16.37
N TRP A 134 -16.81 8.49 17.41
CA TRP A 134 -16.83 7.03 17.34
C TRP A 134 -18.23 6.43 17.21
N GLU A 135 -19.28 7.16 17.60
CA GLU A 135 -20.66 6.66 17.47
C GLU A 135 -21.11 6.71 16.01
N ASP A 136 -20.82 7.82 15.33
CA ASP A 136 -21.22 8.03 13.94
C ASP A 136 -20.13 7.62 12.92
N GLY A 137 -18.89 7.35 13.38
CA GLY A 137 -17.77 7.03 12.51
C GLY A 137 -17.35 8.21 11.63
N THR A 138 -17.36 9.42 12.20
CA THR A 138 -17.07 10.67 11.46
C THR A 138 -16.14 11.60 12.25
N GLY A 139 -15.91 12.80 11.73
CA GLY A 139 -15.04 13.80 12.36
C GLY A 139 -13.68 13.90 11.67
N SER A 140 -12.65 14.19 12.46
CA SER A 140 -11.29 14.36 11.97
C SER A 140 -10.29 13.74 12.92
N ARG A 141 -9.15 13.33 12.39
CA ARG A 141 -7.99 12.89 13.15
C ARG A 141 -6.72 13.41 12.49
N SER A 142 -5.59 13.30 13.17
CA SER A 142 -4.31 13.68 12.60
C SER A 142 -3.22 12.71 13.01
N VAL A 143 -2.16 12.64 12.21
CA VAL A 143 -0.94 11.93 12.55
C VAL A 143 0.24 12.88 12.45
N SER A 144 1.04 12.92 13.50
CA SER A 144 2.26 13.73 13.59
C SER A 144 3.48 12.85 13.73
N PHE A 145 4.61 13.31 13.19
CA PHE A 145 5.87 12.58 13.23
C PHE A 145 7.06 13.51 13.00
N ASP A 146 8.23 13.09 13.47
CA ASP A 146 9.50 13.75 13.23
C ASP A 146 10.30 12.99 12.17
N TRP A 147 10.82 13.73 11.17
CA TRP A 147 11.67 13.18 10.12
C TRP A 147 12.65 14.23 9.61
N ASN A 148 13.91 13.84 9.37
CA ASN A 148 14.99 14.72 8.90
C ASN A 148 15.13 16.04 9.69
N GLY A 149 14.89 15.98 11.01
CA GLY A 149 14.98 17.14 11.90
C GLY A 149 13.83 18.13 11.81
N GLN A 150 12.74 17.78 11.12
CA GLN A 150 11.51 18.55 11.00
C GLN A 150 10.34 17.80 11.62
N HIS A 151 9.36 18.55 12.12
CA HIS A 151 8.11 18.02 12.65
C HIS A 151 7.00 18.21 11.61
N PHE A 152 6.27 17.14 11.32
CA PHE A 152 5.17 17.11 10.36
C PHE A 152 3.87 16.71 11.05
N ASN A 153 2.76 17.20 10.51
CA ASN A 153 1.40 16.79 10.89
C ASN A 153 0.55 16.68 9.63
N ILE A 154 -0.18 15.58 9.49
CA ILE A 154 -1.10 15.33 8.40
C ILE A 154 -2.49 15.13 9.00
N ASP A 155 -3.46 15.88 8.50
CA ASP A 155 -4.85 15.78 8.92
C ASP A 155 -5.59 14.78 8.01
N ALA A 156 -6.55 14.06 8.59
CA ALA A 156 -7.35 13.05 7.91
C ALA A 156 -8.83 13.21 8.27
N LYS A 157 -9.70 12.94 7.31
CA LYS A 157 -11.14 12.77 7.57
C LYS A 157 -11.40 11.36 8.08
N VAL A 158 -12.45 11.23 8.87
CA VAL A 158 -12.92 9.93 9.34
C VAL A 158 -14.14 9.51 8.55
N GLU A 159 -14.09 8.31 7.98
CA GLU A 159 -15.21 7.61 7.36
C GLU A 159 -15.22 6.16 7.88
N GLY A 160 -15.71 5.98 9.11
CA GLY A 160 -15.67 4.71 9.81
C GLY A 160 -14.23 4.18 9.95
N ASP A 161 -14.02 2.98 9.41
CA ASP A 161 -12.74 2.27 9.32
C ASP A 161 -12.03 2.45 7.96
N TRP A 162 -12.56 3.28 7.06
CA TRP A 162 -11.95 3.53 5.76
C TRP A 162 -10.77 4.51 5.86
N PHE A 163 -9.67 4.13 5.23
CA PHE A 163 -8.46 4.94 5.12
C PHE A 163 -8.68 6.17 4.22
N ASP A 164 -8.34 7.37 4.71
CA ASP A 164 -8.34 8.59 3.91
C ASP A 164 -7.09 8.64 3.03
N SER A 165 -7.25 8.30 1.75
CA SER A 165 -6.17 8.32 0.75
C SER A 165 -5.39 9.63 0.67
N SER A 166 -5.98 10.77 1.06
CA SER A 166 -5.26 12.05 1.06
C SER A 166 -4.07 12.07 2.03
N VAL A 167 -4.06 11.22 3.06
CA VAL A 167 -2.91 11.07 3.95
C VAL A 167 -1.69 10.49 3.22
N ALA A 168 -1.92 9.55 2.30
CA ALA A 168 -0.85 8.99 1.47
C ALA A 168 -0.29 10.06 0.51
N ASP A 169 -1.16 10.87 -0.09
CA ASP A 169 -0.77 11.99 -0.95
C ASP A 169 0.09 13.00 -0.18
N ASP A 170 -0.36 13.40 1.00
CA ASP A 170 0.31 14.39 1.84
C ASP A 170 1.68 13.90 2.30
N LEU A 171 1.79 12.63 2.70
CA LEU A 171 3.06 12.00 3.02
C LEU A 171 4.00 11.97 1.81
N ASN A 172 3.48 11.61 0.64
CA ASN A 172 4.30 11.55 -0.57
C ASN A 172 4.85 12.93 -0.96
N ARG A 173 4.03 13.99 -0.84
CA ARG A 173 4.49 15.37 -1.07
C ARG A 173 5.57 15.79 -0.06
N ILE A 174 5.46 15.36 1.20
CA ILE A 174 6.51 15.56 2.20
C ILE A 174 7.80 14.85 1.76
N ILE A 175 7.73 13.60 1.34
CA ILE A 175 8.90 12.81 0.87
C ILE A 175 9.56 13.47 -0.33
N ILE A 176 8.80 13.83 -1.36
CA ILE A 176 9.30 14.51 -2.56
C ILE A 176 10.00 15.83 -2.20
N SER A 177 9.46 16.58 -1.22
CA SER A 177 10.06 17.85 -0.78
C SER A 177 11.43 17.71 -0.12
N GLN A 178 11.81 16.50 0.32
CA GLN A 178 13.12 16.21 0.90
C GLN A 178 14.19 15.87 -0.16
N ASP A 179 13.84 15.84 -1.45
CA ASP A 179 14.77 15.66 -2.57
C ASP A 179 15.65 14.39 -2.46
N THR A 180 15.05 13.27 -2.03
CA THR A 180 15.75 11.97 -1.92
C THR A 180 16.00 11.31 -3.27
N GLY A 181 15.36 11.80 -4.33
CA GLY A 181 15.35 11.18 -5.67
C GLY A 181 14.37 10.00 -5.81
N LYS A 182 13.68 9.63 -4.73
CA LYS A 182 12.64 8.59 -4.68
C LYS A 182 11.32 9.19 -4.20
N GLN A 183 10.23 8.47 -4.42
CA GLN A 183 8.89 8.82 -3.93
C GLN A 183 8.07 7.56 -3.66
N LEU A 184 6.91 7.73 -3.06
CA LEU A 184 5.94 6.66 -2.93
C LEU A 184 5.18 6.47 -4.25
N TYR A 185 5.06 5.21 -4.64
CA TYR A 185 4.26 4.73 -5.77
C TYR A 185 3.21 3.75 -5.28
N PHE A 186 2.00 3.83 -5.82
CA PHE A 186 0.83 3.12 -5.30
C PHE A 186 0.17 2.25 -6.35
N THR A 187 -0.38 1.12 -5.95
CA THR A 187 -1.27 0.29 -6.76
C THR A 187 -2.30 -0.38 -5.87
N SER A 188 -3.29 -1.03 -6.47
CA SER A 188 -4.28 -1.84 -5.78
C SER A 188 -4.35 -3.24 -6.39
N ASP A 189 -4.89 -4.18 -5.62
CA ASP A 189 -5.33 -5.49 -6.11
C ASP A 189 -6.62 -5.44 -6.93
N GLY A 190 -7.27 -4.26 -6.99
CA GLY A 190 -8.56 -4.05 -7.65
C GLY A 190 -9.76 -4.16 -6.71
N TYR A 191 -9.51 -4.41 -5.42
CA TYR A 191 -10.50 -4.49 -4.35
C TYR A 191 -10.19 -3.46 -3.25
N GLN A 192 -9.69 -3.91 -2.11
CA GLN A 192 -9.48 -3.08 -0.91
C GLN A 192 -8.00 -2.97 -0.52
N GLU A 193 -7.09 -3.69 -1.19
CA GLU A 193 -5.67 -3.61 -0.83
C GLU A 193 -5.02 -2.36 -1.45
N GLY A 194 -4.37 -1.58 -0.59
CA GLY A 194 -3.40 -0.56 -0.98
C GLY A 194 -1.99 -1.16 -0.94
N ILE A 195 -1.26 -1.06 -2.05
CA ILE A 195 0.11 -1.57 -2.18
C ILE A 195 1.04 -0.40 -2.48
N VAL A 196 2.11 -0.29 -1.69
CA VAL A 196 3.01 0.88 -1.67
C VAL A 196 4.46 0.45 -1.91
N PHE A 197 5.14 1.22 -2.74
CA PHE A 197 6.57 1.14 -3.00
C PHE A 197 7.26 2.47 -2.70
N TYR A 198 8.53 2.44 -2.33
CA TYR A 198 9.39 3.62 -2.24
C TYR A 198 10.57 3.45 -3.20
N CYS A 199 10.53 4.14 -4.33
CA CYS A 199 11.47 3.92 -5.42
C CYS A 199 11.63 5.17 -6.30
N ASP A 200 12.63 5.14 -7.18
CA ASP A 200 12.79 6.16 -8.20
C ASP A 200 11.90 5.88 -9.42
N LYS A 201 11.81 6.88 -10.29
CA LYS A 201 10.95 6.83 -11.48
C LYS A 201 11.40 5.80 -12.51
N GLU A 202 12.69 5.52 -12.64
CA GLU A 202 13.18 4.51 -13.59
C GLU A 202 12.74 3.12 -13.15
N TRP A 203 12.94 2.81 -11.86
CA TRP A 203 12.47 1.57 -11.24
C TRP A 203 10.96 1.38 -11.44
N ALA A 204 10.15 2.42 -11.17
CA ALA A 204 8.68 2.32 -11.29
C ALA A 204 8.25 1.99 -12.72
N ASN A 205 8.78 2.71 -13.72
CA ASN A 205 8.42 2.49 -15.12
C ASN A 205 8.83 1.10 -15.62
N ASP A 206 10.02 0.63 -15.24
CA ASP A 206 10.49 -0.70 -15.63
C ASP A 206 9.65 -1.80 -14.94
N PHE A 207 9.32 -1.62 -13.66
CA PHE A 207 8.43 -2.53 -12.94
C PHE A 207 7.05 -2.63 -13.59
N GLU A 208 6.42 -1.50 -13.94
CA GLU A 208 5.14 -1.50 -14.65
C GLU A 208 5.21 -2.27 -15.97
N LYS A 209 6.29 -2.07 -16.73
CA LYS A 209 6.49 -2.71 -18.02
C LYS A 209 6.67 -4.22 -17.90
N ASP A 210 7.44 -4.69 -16.92
CA ASP A 210 7.73 -6.11 -16.76
C ASP A 210 6.57 -6.87 -16.12
N THR A 211 5.80 -6.22 -15.27
CA THR A 211 4.70 -6.85 -14.52
C THR A 211 3.36 -6.66 -15.22
N GLY A 212 3.14 -5.51 -15.86
CA GLY A 212 1.83 -5.05 -16.36
C GLY A 212 0.98 -4.34 -15.31
N LEU A 213 1.49 -4.20 -14.08
CA LEU A 213 0.80 -3.52 -12.98
C LEU A 213 1.09 -2.02 -13.04
N LYS A 214 0.04 -1.18 -13.07
CA LYS A 214 0.21 0.28 -13.05
C LYS A 214 0.54 0.76 -11.65
N LEU A 215 1.48 1.69 -11.57
CA LEU A 215 1.90 2.39 -10.38
C LEU A 215 1.52 3.87 -10.51
N GLU A 216 0.71 4.35 -9.57
CA GLU A 216 0.24 5.72 -9.53
C GLU A 216 1.18 6.61 -8.73
N GLU A 217 1.48 7.79 -9.28
CA GLU A 217 2.13 8.90 -8.59
C GLU A 217 1.05 9.84 -8.02
N PHE A 218 1.09 10.17 -6.74
CA PHE A 218 0.23 11.22 -6.20
C PHE A 218 0.88 12.60 -6.40
N ASN A 219 0.58 13.22 -7.55
CA ASN A 219 1.07 14.54 -7.95
C ASN A 219 -0.11 15.47 -8.28
N GLN A 220 -0.75 16.05 -7.26
CA GLN A 220 -1.72 17.17 -7.45
C GLN A 220 -1.22 18.46 -6.82
#